data_AF-A0A392N5I0-F1
#
_entry.id   AF-A0A392N5I0-F1
#
_cell.length_a   1.000
_cell.length_b   1.000
_cell.length_c   1.000
_cell.angle_alpha   90.00
_cell.angle_beta   90.00
_cell.angle_gamma   90.00
#
_symmetry.space_group_name_H-M   'P 1'
#
loop_
_entity.id
_entity.type
_entity.pdbx_description
1 polymer ?
#
loop_
_entity_poly.entity_id
_entity_poly.type
_entity_poly.pdbx_seq_one_letter_code
_entity_poly.pdbx_strand_id
1 'polypeptide(L)' 'MSGKEMSKSLSEHAEVFAMFASLKLESGVTMEELSVVCEFPDVFPGDVSDVPPKREVEFTIDLIPGTSPISMAPYRMSMS' A
#
# COMPACT_ATOMS: atom_id res chain seq x y z
N MET A 1 -12.48 25.24 1.46
CA MET A 1 -11.52 24.55 2.37
C MET A 1 -10.17 25.23 2.20
N SER A 2 -9.55 25.69 3.28
CA SER A 2 -8.29 26.46 3.23
C SER A 2 -7.10 25.51 3.07
N GLY A 3 -6.05 25.90 2.34
CA GLY A 3 -4.86 25.05 2.15
C GLY A 3 -4.18 24.62 3.45
N LYS A 4 -4.39 25.38 4.53
CA LYS A 4 -3.91 25.06 5.90
C LYS A 4 -4.69 23.90 6.55
N GLU A 5 -5.93 23.71 6.14
CA GLU A 5 -6.84 22.66 6.62
C GLU A 5 -6.47 21.32 5.96
N MET A 6 -6.14 21.35 4.66
CA MET A 6 -5.71 20.18 3.89
C MET A 6 -4.39 19.60 4.41
N SER A 7 -3.40 20.44 4.72
CA SER A 7 -2.12 19.97 5.28
C SER A 7 -2.25 19.37 6.68
N LYS A 8 -3.19 19.86 7.49
CA LYS A 8 -3.44 19.34 8.85
C LYS A 8 -4.06 17.93 8.80
N SER A 9 -5.00 17.70 7.89
CA SER A 9 -5.61 16.35 7.72
C SER A 9 -4.60 15.30 7.25
N LEU A 10 -3.60 15.71 6.46
CA LEU A 10 -2.56 14.80 5.96
C LEU A 10 -1.55 14.43 7.05
N SER A 11 -1.23 15.36 7.98
CA SER A 11 -0.32 15.07 9.10
C SER A 11 -0.95 14.14 10.12
N GLU A 12 -2.25 14.30 10.42
CA GLU A 12 -2.99 13.40 11.32
C GLU A 12 -2.98 11.96 10.80
N HIS A 13 -3.16 11.77 9.49
CA HIS A 13 -3.13 10.44 8.87
C HIS A 13 -1.72 9.83 8.84
N ALA A 14 -0.68 10.65 8.67
CA ALA A 14 0.71 10.21 8.71
C ALA A 14 1.14 9.78 10.13
N GLU A 15 0.66 10.49 11.16
CA GLU A 15 0.91 10.16 12.57
C GLU A 15 0.30 8.80 12.95
N VAL A 16 -0.94 8.54 12.53
CA VAL A 16 -1.60 7.23 12.74
C VAL A 16 -0.83 6.11 12.05
N PHE A 17 -0.34 6.35 10.82
CA PHE A 17 0.47 5.38 10.08
C PHE A 17 1.82 5.09 10.77
N ALA A 18 2.50 6.13 11.27
CA ALA A 18 3.76 5.97 11.99
C ALA A 18 3.58 5.18 13.31
N MET A 19 2.50 5.46 14.05
CA MET A 19 2.13 4.69 15.24
C MET A 19 1.90 3.22 14.90
N PHE A 20 1.15 2.92 13.85
CA PHE A 20 0.90 1.56 13.38
C PHE A 20 2.18 0.83 12.97
N ALA A 21 3.08 1.50 12.25
CA ALA A 21 4.39 0.94 11.88
C ALA A 21 5.25 0.64 13.11
N SER A 22 5.17 1.48 14.15
CA SER A 22 5.91 1.31 15.40
C SER A 22 5.37 0.13 16.22
N LEU A 23 4.05 -0.02 16.29
CA LEU A 23 3.38 -1.20 16.89
C LEU A 23 3.72 -2.50 16.15
N LYS A 24 3.93 -2.44 14.83
CA LYS A 24 4.35 -3.59 14.02
C LYS A 24 5.83 -3.95 14.25
N LEU A 25 6.67 -2.98 14.61
CA LEU A 25 8.10 -3.16 14.87
C LEU A 25 8.35 -3.69 16.30
N GLU A 26 7.55 -3.24 17.27
CA GLU A 26 7.52 -3.79 18.61
C GLU A 26 6.73 -5.11 18.56
N SER A 27 7.44 -6.24 18.51
CA SER A 27 6.89 -7.59 18.28
C SER A 27 5.90 -8.13 19.34
N GLY A 28 5.29 -7.25 20.14
CA GLY A 28 4.41 -7.59 21.25
C GLY A 28 2.92 -7.44 20.96
N VAL A 29 2.51 -6.69 19.93
CA VAL A 29 1.08 -6.49 19.58
C VAL A 29 0.76 -7.25 18.30
N THR A 30 -0.18 -8.18 18.39
CA THR A 30 -0.68 -8.90 17.21
C THR A 30 -1.59 -7.96 16.41
N MET A 31 -1.53 -7.99 15.08
CA MET A 31 -2.32 -7.04 14.26
C MET A 31 -3.82 -7.19 14.51
N GLU A 32 -4.23 -8.39 14.89
CA GLU A 32 -5.58 -8.82 15.21
C GLU A 32 -6.10 -8.20 16.54
N GLU A 33 -5.25 -7.55 17.34
CA GLU A 33 -5.66 -6.85 18.57
C GLU A 33 -5.97 -5.36 18.34
N LEU A 34 -5.65 -4.83 17.16
CA LEU A 34 -5.87 -3.41 16.85
C LEU A 34 -7.33 -3.18 16.44
N SER A 35 -8.04 -2.31 17.15
CA SER A 35 -9.46 -1.98 16.88
C SER A 35 -9.71 -1.68 15.40
N VAL A 36 -8.82 -0.90 14.77
CA VAL A 36 -8.91 -0.55 13.36
C VAL A 36 -8.79 -1.75 12.42
N VAL A 37 -8.00 -2.78 12.77
CA VAL A 37 -7.87 -3.98 11.94
C VAL A 37 -9.13 -4.84 12.06
N CYS A 38 -9.65 -4.98 13.29
CA CYS A 38 -10.89 -5.70 13.57
C CYS A 38 -12.13 -5.07 12.92
N GLU A 39 -12.14 -3.75 12.78
CA GLU A 39 -13.22 -3.01 12.12
C GLU A 39 -13.23 -3.20 10.59
N PHE A 40 -12.09 -3.58 9.98
CA PHE A 40 -11.93 -3.71 8.53
C PHE A 40 -11.29 -5.06 8.12
N PRO A 41 -11.92 -6.21 8.41
CA PRO A 41 -11.33 -7.53 8.14
C PRO A 41 -11.09 -7.80 6.65
N ASP A 42 -11.89 -7.22 5.77
CA ASP A 42 -11.76 -7.38 4.31
C ASP A 42 -10.57 -6.58 3.73
N VAL A 43 -10.11 -5.54 4.44
CA VAL A 43 -9.00 -4.67 4.03
C VAL A 43 -7.65 -5.24 4.48
N PHE A 44 -7.64 -5.97 5.60
CA PHE A 44 -6.45 -6.58 6.20
C PHE A 44 -6.57 -8.11 6.29
N PRO A 45 -6.69 -8.82 5.16
CA PRO A 45 -6.70 -10.28 5.17
C PRO A 45 -5.32 -10.82 5.62
N GLY A 46 -5.32 -11.97 6.29
CA GLY A 46 -4.08 -12.63 6.74
C GLY A 46 -3.13 -13.01 5.59
N ASP A 47 -3.69 -13.21 4.40
CA ASP A 47 -2.96 -13.46 3.15
C ASP A 47 -3.33 -12.40 2.11
N VAL A 48 -2.33 -11.94 1.34
CA VAL A 48 -2.54 -11.02 0.22
C VAL A 48 -2.99 -11.80 -1.01
N SER A 49 -4.04 -11.34 -1.70
CA SER A 49 -4.42 -11.92 -2.99
C SER A 49 -3.35 -11.63 -4.05
N ASP A 50 -2.93 -12.66 -4.79
CA ASP A 50 -2.00 -12.50 -5.92
C ASP A 50 -2.57 -11.63 -7.06
N VAL A 51 -3.89 -11.45 -7.08
CA VAL A 51 -4.57 -10.67 -8.10
C VAL A 51 -4.95 -9.31 -7.52
N PRO A 52 -4.63 -8.19 -8.20
CA PRO A 52 -5.08 -6.89 -7.74
C PRO A 52 -6.62 -6.86 -7.64
N PRO A 53 -7.19 -6.20 -6.62
CA PRO A 53 -8.63 -6.06 -6.48
C PRO A 53 -9.27 -5.49 -7.74
N LYS A 54 -10.54 -5.84 -8.00
CA LYS A 54 -11.30 -5.21 -9.08
C LYS A 54 -11.36 -3.71 -8.82
N ARG A 55 -10.93 -2.93 -9.79
CA ARG A 55 -10.96 -1.48 -9.72
C ARG A 55 -12.12 -0.98 -10.57
N GLU A 56 -12.82 0.04 -10.09
CA GLU A 56 -13.97 0.62 -10.81
C GLU A 56 -13.57 1.33 -12.11
N VAL A 57 -12.31 1.74 -12.19
CA VAL A 57 -11.73 2.42 -13.35
C VAL A 57 -10.58 1.61 -13.94
N GLU A 58 -10.49 1.65 -15.27
CA GLU A 58 -9.36 1.05 -16.00
C GLU A 58 -8.10 1.89 -15.79
N PHE A 59 -6.97 1.21 -15.56
CA PHE A 59 -5.69 1.87 -15.31
C PHE A 59 -4.92 1.94 -16.63
N THR A 60 -4.69 3.16 -17.12
CA THR A 60 -3.82 3.41 -18.27
C THR A 60 -2.44 3.85 -17.80
N ILE A 61 -1.40 3.47 -18.56
CA ILE A 61 -0.04 3.98 -18.36
C ILE A 61 0.21 4.99 -19.47
N ASP A 62 0.23 6.26 -19.10
CA ASP A 62 0.52 7.33 -20.05
C ASP A 62 2.02 7.35 -20.34
N LEU A 63 2.36 7.19 -21.62
CA LEU A 63 3.75 7.26 -22.09
C LEU A 63 4.04 8.65 -22.61
N ILE A 64 5.28 9.11 -22.39
CA ILE A 64 5.77 10.33 -23.04
C ILE A 64 5.82 10.06 -24.56
N PRO A 65 5.36 10.98 -25.42
CA PRO A 65 5.46 10.82 -26.86
C PRO A 65 6.90 10.48 -27.29
N GLY A 66 7.06 9.38 -28.02
CA GLY A 66 8.37 8.88 -28.45
C GLY A 66 8.98 7.78 -27.56
N THR A 67 8.33 7.40 -26.45
CA THR A 67 8.74 6.19 -25.70
C THR A 67 8.59 4.94 -26.57
N SER A 68 9.67 4.18 -26.71
CA SER A 68 9.68 2.88 -27.39
C SER A 68 9.62 1.72 -26.39
N PRO A 69 9.13 0.53 -26.79
CA PRO A 69 9.18 -0.66 -25.95
C PRO A 69 10.62 -1.03 -25.60
N ILE A 70 10.82 -1.49 -24.36
CA ILE A 70 12.11 -2.00 -23.87
C ILE A 70 12.00 -3.51 -23.71
N SER A 71 13.02 -4.24 -24.18
CA SER A 71 13.13 -5.69 -24.02
C SER A 71 14.49 -6.02 -23.42
N MET A 72 14.49 -6.66 -22.24
CA MET A 72 15.69 -7.16 -21.58
C MET A 72 15.53 -8.66 -21.28
N ALA A 73 16.63 -9.40 -21.39
CA ALA A 73 16.62 -10.81 -21.00
C ALA A 73 16.41 -10.92 -19.47
N PRO A 74 15.61 -11.90 -19.00
CA PRO A 74 15.49 -12.17 -17.57
C PRO A 74 16.84 -12.51 -16.94
N TYR A 75 17.01 -12.16 -15.66
CA TYR A 75 18.19 -12.56 -14.91
C TYR A 75 18.23 -14.09 -14.71
N ARG A 76 19.42 -14.69 -14.71
CA ARG A 76 19.59 -16.12 -14.43
C ARG A 76 19.42 -16.37 -12.93
N MET A 77 18.30 -16.95 -12.53
CA MET A 77 18.11 -17.45 -11.16
C MET A 77 18.82 -18.81 -11.01
N SER A 78 19.53 -19.02 -9.91
CA SER A 78 20.04 -20.35 -9.55
C SER A 78 18.88 -21.23 -9.11
N MET A 79 18.93 -22.53 -9.41
CA MET A 79 18.12 -23.49 -8.66
C MET A 79 18.74 -23.62 -7.27
N SER A 80 17.91 -23.45 -6.23
CA SER A 80 18.26 -23.75 -4.83
C SER A 80 18.43 -25.24 -4.63
#